data_AF-A0A538K7Y6-F1
#
_entry.id   AF-A0A538K7Y6-F1
#
_cell.length_a   1.000
_cell.length_b   1.000
_cell.length_c   1.000
_cell.angle_alpha   90.00
_cell.angle_beta   90.00
_cell.angle_gamma   90.00
#
_symmetry.space_group_name_H-M   'P 1'
#
loop_
_entity.id
_entity.type
_entity.pdbx_description
1 polymer ?
#
loop_
_entity_poly.entity_id
_entity_poly.type
_entity_poly.pdbx_seq_one_letter_code
_entity_poly.pdbx_strand_id
1 'polypeptide(L)'
;MSGTEFGLALSVLLACSVEAVEALTIVLAVGTTRSWRSSFYGVGAAIAVLAVLIAALGPALTSMPLNALRVVVGGLLLVFGLQWLRKAVLRAAGLKALHDETATFAAETAAARSADERSVAGIDAYAFLMSFKGVLLEGLEVAVIVLTFGANQHRIGLAAAAAGVAIALVVLAGVAVRAPLARVPENAMKFAVGVMLSSFGTFWGAEGAGASWPGGDAALLVIVPGLALASLGMVAWLRSARATAAAQRRASARAAAGELA
;
A
#
# COMPACT_ATOMS: atom_id res chain seq x y z
N MET A 1 6.52 0.00 26.28
CA MET A 1 6.18 -0.76 25.06
C MET A 1 7.16 -1.92 24.92
N SER A 2 6.69 -3.14 24.69
CA SER A 2 7.56 -4.27 24.35
C SER A 2 8.10 -4.12 22.91
N GLY A 3 9.15 -4.87 22.55
CA GLY A 3 9.68 -4.88 21.18
C GLY A 3 8.65 -5.32 20.13
N THR A 4 7.71 -6.19 20.50
CA THR A 4 6.61 -6.64 19.64
C THR A 4 5.55 -5.56 19.43
N GLU A 5 5.18 -4.82 20.47
CA GLU A 5 4.27 -3.67 20.39
C GLU A 5 4.87 -2.54 19.54
N PHE A 6 6.18 -2.31 19.66
CA PHE A 6 6.89 -1.34 18.83
C PHE A 6 6.93 -1.75 17.36
N GLY A 7 7.27 -3.02 17.07
CA GLY A 7 7.26 -3.57 15.72
C GLY A 7 5.89 -3.50 15.05
N LEU A 8 4.82 -3.79 15.81
CA LEU A 8 3.44 -3.62 15.40
C LEU A 8 3.12 -2.16 15.05
N ALA A 9 3.37 -1.25 15.99
CA ALA A 9 3.09 0.17 15.80
C ALA A 9 3.83 0.73 14.57
N LEU A 10 5.10 0.40 14.43
CA LEU A 10 5.92 0.86 13.31
C LEU A 10 5.44 0.29 11.97
N SER A 11 5.09 -0.98 11.91
CA SER A 11 4.59 -1.61 10.68
C SER A 11 3.27 -0.98 10.22
N VAL A 12 2.33 -0.81 11.16
CA VAL A 12 1.03 -0.17 10.88
C VAL A 12 1.23 1.29 10.50
N LEU A 13 2.09 2.03 11.21
CA LEU A 13 2.36 3.43 10.92
C LEU A 13 2.95 3.61 9.52
N LEU A 14 3.93 2.78 9.12
CA LEU A 14 4.54 2.86 7.80
C LEU A 14 3.56 2.48 6.68
N ALA A 15 2.81 1.40 6.87
CA ALA A 15 1.82 0.94 5.88
C ALA A 15 0.71 1.98 5.70
N CYS A 16 0.10 2.45 6.80
CA CYS A 16 -0.97 3.46 6.73
C CYS A 16 -0.47 4.82 6.24
N SER A 17 0.81 5.16 6.40
CA SER A 17 1.38 6.40 5.84
C SER A 17 1.39 6.37 4.31
N VAL A 18 1.67 5.21 3.70
CA VAL A 18 1.65 5.05 2.24
C VAL A 18 0.24 5.25 1.70
N GLU A 19 -0.75 4.54 2.26
CA GLU A 19 -2.16 4.68 1.87
C GLU A 19 -2.67 6.10 2.04
N ALA A 20 -2.30 6.75 3.15
CA ALA A 20 -2.69 8.12 3.41
C ALA A 20 -2.09 9.10 2.38
N VAL A 21 -0.88 8.85 1.88
CA VAL A 21 -0.25 9.69 0.85
C VAL A 21 -1.01 9.55 -0.47
N GLU A 22 -1.35 8.34 -0.88
CA GLU A 22 -2.12 8.08 -2.11
C GLU A 22 -3.50 8.74 -2.07
N ALA A 23 -4.23 8.55 -0.96
CA ALA A 23 -5.54 9.18 -0.76
C ALA A 23 -5.44 10.71 -0.79
N LEU A 24 -4.43 11.27 -0.10
CA LEU A 24 -4.19 12.70 -0.06
C LEU A 24 -3.86 13.26 -1.44
N THR A 25 -3.05 12.56 -2.24
CA THR A 25 -2.69 12.98 -3.59
C THR A 25 -3.93 13.12 -4.48
N ILE A 26 -4.86 12.16 -4.43
CA ILE A 26 -6.12 12.22 -5.18
C ILE A 26 -6.98 13.41 -4.70
N VAL A 27 -7.15 13.55 -3.37
CA VAL A 27 -7.98 14.64 -2.80
C VAL A 27 -7.39 16.00 -3.13
N LEU A 28 -6.06 16.15 -3.08
CA LEU A 28 -5.37 17.39 -3.42
C LEU A 28 -5.52 17.70 -4.91
N ALA A 29 -5.33 16.71 -5.80
CA ALA A 29 -5.44 16.90 -7.24
C ALA A 29 -6.84 17.41 -7.61
N VAL A 30 -7.86 16.75 -7.10
CA VAL A 30 -9.26 17.06 -7.41
C VAL A 30 -9.73 18.33 -6.70
N GLY A 31 -9.33 18.53 -5.44
CA GLY A 31 -9.69 19.72 -4.65
C GLY A 31 -9.11 21.01 -5.23
N THR A 32 -7.86 20.96 -5.71
CA THR A 32 -7.18 22.12 -6.31
C THR A 32 -7.63 22.45 -7.73
N THR A 33 -8.14 21.45 -8.48
CA THR A 33 -8.49 21.62 -9.90
C THR A 33 -9.97 21.80 -10.16
N ARG A 34 -10.82 21.24 -9.30
CA ARG A 34 -12.28 21.24 -9.46
C ARG A 34 -12.96 21.97 -8.31
N SER A 35 -13.12 21.32 -7.16
CA SER A 35 -13.76 21.97 -6.01
C SER A 35 -13.44 21.29 -4.66
N TRP A 36 -12.86 22.07 -3.75
CA TRP A 36 -12.62 21.65 -2.36
C TRP A 36 -13.88 21.20 -1.63
N ARG A 37 -14.99 21.93 -1.81
CA ARG A 37 -16.25 21.63 -1.13
C ARG A 37 -16.79 20.25 -1.52
N SER A 38 -16.81 19.92 -2.81
CA SER A 38 -17.28 18.61 -3.29
C SER A 38 -16.32 17.48 -2.94
N SER A 39 -15.01 17.74 -3.02
CA SER A 39 -13.98 16.79 -2.56
C SER A 39 -14.17 16.43 -1.08
N PHE A 40 -14.36 17.41 -0.19
CA PHE A 40 -14.58 17.13 1.24
C PHE A 40 -15.90 16.39 1.51
N TYR A 41 -16.96 16.64 0.74
CA TYR A 41 -18.15 15.79 0.81
C TYR A 41 -17.86 14.34 0.41
N GLY A 42 -17.04 14.13 -0.63
CA GLY A 42 -16.59 12.80 -1.03
C GLY A 42 -15.79 12.10 0.08
N VAL A 43 -14.82 12.81 0.67
CA VAL A 43 -14.03 12.32 1.80
C VAL A 43 -14.93 11.96 2.99
N GLY A 44 -15.83 12.87 3.38
CA GLY A 44 -16.75 12.65 4.50
C GLY A 44 -17.67 11.44 4.29
N ALA A 45 -18.21 11.29 3.07
CA ALA A 45 -19.01 10.12 2.70
C ALA A 45 -18.20 8.82 2.75
N ALA A 46 -16.96 8.82 2.26
CA ALA A 46 -16.08 7.65 2.31
C ALA A 46 -15.76 7.24 3.76
N ILE A 47 -15.43 8.21 4.62
CA ILE A 47 -15.18 7.98 6.05
C ILE A 47 -16.42 7.40 6.73
N ALA A 48 -17.62 7.93 6.44
CA ALA A 48 -18.86 7.41 7.00
C ALA A 48 -19.11 5.95 6.58
N VAL A 49 -18.91 5.62 5.30
CA VAL A 49 -19.02 4.25 4.79
C VAL A 49 -18.00 3.33 5.46
N LEU A 50 -16.73 3.75 5.55
CA LEU A 50 -15.69 2.98 6.24
C LEU A 50 -16.01 2.75 7.71
N ALA A 51 -16.53 3.75 8.42
CA ALA A 51 -16.95 3.63 9.80
C ALA A 51 -18.08 2.59 9.97
N VAL A 52 -19.08 2.62 9.08
CA VAL A 52 -20.16 1.62 9.05
C VAL A 52 -19.61 0.23 8.76
N LEU A 53 -18.73 0.09 7.77
CA LEU A 53 -18.11 -1.19 7.43
C LEU A 53 -17.31 -1.76 8.60
N ILE A 54 -16.45 -0.95 9.23
CA ILE A 54 -15.63 -1.37 10.38
C ILE A 54 -16.53 -1.73 11.57
N ALA A 55 -17.56 -0.93 11.86
CA ALA A 55 -18.49 -1.21 12.96
C ALA A 55 -19.30 -2.50 12.73
N ALA A 56 -19.66 -2.81 11.49
CA ALA A 56 -20.35 -4.04 11.12
C ALA A 56 -19.43 -5.26 11.13
N LEU A 57 -18.21 -5.15 10.59
CA LEU A 57 -17.26 -6.27 10.49
C LEU A 57 -16.55 -6.58 11.82
N GLY A 58 -16.29 -5.56 12.64
CA GLY A 58 -15.52 -5.69 13.88
C GLY A 58 -16.05 -6.78 14.83
N PRO A 59 -17.33 -6.75 15.23
CA PRO A 59 -17.91 -7.78 16.09
C PRO A 59 -17.85 -9.18 15.46
N ALA A 60 -18.12 -9.28 14.14
CA ALA A 60 -18.07 -10.55 13.42
C ALA A 60 -16.67 -11.18 13.47
N LEU A 61 -15.61 -10.38 13.29
CA LEU A 61 -14.21 -10.84 13.37
C LEU A 61 -13.83 -11.33 14.77
N THR A 62 -14.35 -10.69 15.84
CA THR A 62 -14.05 -11.11 17.23
C THR A 62 -14.73 -12.42 17.63
N SER A 63 -15.76 -12.84 16.91
CA SER A 63 -16.48 -14.09 17.17
C SER A 63 -15.86 -15.32 16.49
N MET A 64 -14.90 -15.11 15.58
CA MET A 64 -14.29 -16.20 14.82
C MET A 64 -13.22 -16.96 15.62
N PRO A 65 -13.11 -18.29 15.44
CA PRO A 65 -12.01 -19.06 16.02
C PRO A 65 -10.65 -18.52 15.55
N LEU A 66 -9.71 -18.37 16.49
CA LEU A 66 -8.39 -17.79 16.21
C LEU A 66 -7.64 -18.48 15.05
N ASN A 67 -7.74 -19.80 14.93
CA ASN A 67 -7.08 -20.53 13.84
C ASN A 67 -7.69 -20.20 12.47
N ALA A 68 -9.03 -20.13 12.38
CA ALA A 68 -9.71 -19.74 11.15
C ALA A 68 -9.35 -18.29 10.77
N LEU A 69 -9.32 -17.39 11.77
CA LEU A 69 -8.88 -16.01 11.57
C LEU A 69 -7.44 -15.96 11.06
N ARG A 70 -6.50 -16.72 11.65
CA ARG A 70 -5.10 -16.80 11.21
C ARG A 70 -4.94 -17.30 9.78
N VAL A 71 -5.71 -18.30 9.35
CA VAL A 71 -5.68 -18.78 7.95
C VAL A 71 -6.20 -17.71 6.99
N VAL A 72 -7.37 -17.12 7.28
CA VAL A 72 -7.99 -16.13 6.40
C VAL A 72 -7.13 -14.87 6.30
N VAL A 73 -6.75 -14.33 7.45
CA VAL A 73 -5.95 -13.12 7.56
C VAL A 73 -4.53 -13.36 7.03
N GLY A 74 -3.91 -14.48 7.40
CA GLY A 74 -2.60 -14.88 6.86
C GLY A 74 -2.61 -15.04 5.35
N GLY A 75 -3.67 -15.65 4.80
CA GLY A 75 -3.87 -15.79 3.36
C GLY A 75 -4.03 -14.44 2.66
N LEU A 76 -4.86 -13.55 3.19
CA LEU A 76 -5.04 -12.19 2.65
C LEU A 76 -3.73 -11.41 2.67
N LEU A 77 -3.02 -11.41 3.81
CA LEU A 77 -1.71 -10.78 3.94
C LEU A 77 -0.69 -11.32 2.94
N LEU A 78 -0.68 -12.63 2.73
CA LEU A 78 0.22 -13.24 1.78
C LEU A 78 -0.11 -12.81 0.35
N VAL A 79 -1.39 -12.81 -0.04
CA VAL A 79 -1.81 -12.37 -1.38
C VAL A 79 -1.49 -10.89 -1.61
N PHE A 80 -1.90 -10.00 -0.71
CA PHE A 80 -1.61 -8.56 -0.83
C PHE A 80 -0.11 -8.28 -0.77
N GLY A 81 0.57 -8.89 0.19
CA GLY A 81 2.02 -8.80 0.37
C GLY A 81 2.78 -9.23 -0.87
N LEU A 82 2.43 -10.36 -1.48
CA LEU A 82 3.07 -10.83 -2.71
C LEU A 82 2.77 -9.94 -3.91
N GLN A 83 1.56 -9.40 -4.04
CA GLN A 83 1.24 -8.47 -5.13
C GLN A 83 2.04 -7.17 -5.02
N TRP A 84 2.17 -6.65 -3.80
CA TRP A 84 2.99 -5.48 -3.49
C TRP A 84 4.47 -5.76 -3.71
N LEU A 85 4.98 -6.85 -3.14
CA LEU A 85 6.38 -7.26 -3.23
C LEU A 85 6.77 -7.53 -4.69
N ARG A 86 5.92 -8.18 -5.47
CA ARG A 86 6.12 -8.35 -6.92
C ARG A 86 6.26 -7.00 -7.63
N LYS A 87 5.33 -6.08 -7.41
CA LYS A 87 5.40 -4.74 -8.03
C LYS A 87 6.67 -4.01 -7.58
N ALA A 88 7.03 -4.08 -6.31
CA ALA A 88 8.21 -3.42 -5.74
C ALA A 88 9.52 -4.00 -6.30
N VAL A 89 9.64 -5.33 -6.40
CA VAL A 89 10.79 -6.02 -7.02
C VAL A 89 10.93 -5.63 -8.48
N LEU A 90 9.84 -5.62 -9.26
CA LEU A 90 9.87 -5.21 -10.66
C LEU A 90 10.29 -3.75 -10.84
N ARG A 91 9.82 -2.85 -9.95
CA ARG A 91 10.22 -1.44 -9.94
C ARG A 91 11.68 -1.25 -9.56
N ALA A 92 12.14 -1.91 -8.50
CA ALA A 92 13.53 -1.90 -8.09
C ALA A 92 14.45 -2.47 -9.18
N ALA A 93 14.00 -3.47 -9.93
CA ALA A 93 14.72 -4.02 -11.09
C ALA A 93 14.68 -3.12 -12.34
N GLY A 94 13.93 -2.01 -12.32
CA GLY A 94 13.76 -1.10 -13.46
C GLY A 94 12.86 -1.65 -14.57
N LEU A 95 12.19 -2.78 -14.34
CA LEU A 95 11.27 -3.42 -15.29
C LEU A 95 9.87 -2.80 -15.27
N LYS A 96 9.56 -2.02 -14.22
CA LYS A 96 8.35 -1.22 -14.11
C LYS A 96 8.74 0.19 -13.69
N ALA A 97 8.02 1.20 -14.20
CA ALA A 97 8.20 2.58 -13.76
C ALA A 97 7.97 2.69 -12.24
N LEU A 98 8.82 3.49 -11.58
CA LEU A 98 8.66 3.82 -10.17
C LEU A 98 7.29 4.48 -9.97
N HIS A 99 6.66 4.22 -8.82
CA HIS A 99 5.50 5.03 -8.45
C HIS A 99 5.99 6.44 -8.13
N ASP A 100 5.31 7.44 -8.67
CA ASP A 100 5.68 8.85 -8.53
C ASP A 100 4.40 9.65 -8.29
N GLU A 101 4.24 10.11 -7.05
CA GLU A 101 3.11 10.92 -6.62
C GLU A 101 2.98 12.22 -7.43
N THR A 102 4.08 12.78 -7.94
CA THR A 102 4.02 13.96 -8.81
C THR A 102 3.38 13.61 -10.14
N ALA A 103 3.74 12.46 -10.71
CA ALA A 103 3.17 12.00 -11.96
C ALA A 103 1.70 11.60 -11.79
N THR A 104 1.35 10.91 -10.71
CA THR A 104 -0.03 10.60 -10.34
C THR A 104 -0.85 11.88 -10.17
N PHE A 105 -0.36 12.84 -9.37
CA PHE A 105 -1.02 14.14 -9.19
C PHE A 105 -1.23 14.89 -10.51
N ALA A 106 -0.22 14.92 -11.38
CA ALA A 106 -0.31 15.58 -12.68
C ALA A 106 -1.35 14.89 -13.60
N ALA A 107 -1.37 13.56 -13.61
CA ALA A 107 -2.34 12.79 -14.38
C ALA A 107 -3.78 13.00 -13.88
N GLU A 108 -4.00 12.93 -12.56
CA GLU A 108 -5.30 13.19 -11.93
C GLU A 108 -5.75 14.63 -12.16
N THR A 109 -4.82 15.60 -12.09
CA THR A 109 -5.09 17.00 -12.40
C THR A 109 -5.52 17.19 -13.85
N ALA A 110 -4.83 16.54 -14.80
CA ALA A 110 -5.18 16.61 -16.21
C ALA A 110 -6.55 15.96 -16.49
N ALA A 111 -6.80 14.79 -15.92
CA ALA A 111 -8.09 14.10 -16.02
C ALA A 111 -9.23 14.96 -15.45
N ALA A 112 -9.02 15.55 -14.27
CA ALA A 112 -9.98 16.40 -13.60
C ALA A 112 -10.35 17.64 -14.41
N ARG A 113 -9.37 18.28 -15.06
CA ARG A 113 -9.59 19.44 -15.96
C ARG A 113 -10.31 19.07 -17.24
N SER A 114 -10.13 17.85 -17.73
CA SER A 114 -10.78 17.37 -18.96
C SER A 114 -12.19 16.80 -18.75
N ALA A 115 -12.57 16.56 -17.50
CA ALA A 115 -13.85 15.94 -17.16
C ALA A 115 -15.02 16.94 -17.27
N ASP A 116 -16.17 16.45 -17.76
CA ASP A 116 -17.39 17.25 -17.88
C ASP A 116 -17.76 17.96 -16.58
N GLU A 117 -18.14 19.24 -16.69
CA GLU A 117 -18.64 20.06 -15.57
C GLU A 117 -20.09 19.69 -15.21
N ARG A 118 -20.29 18.46 -14.70
CA ARG A 118 -21.58 18.03 -14.18
C ARG A 118 -21.69 18.37 -12.70
N SER A 119 -22.54 19.33 -12.38
CA SER A 119 -22.91 19.72 -11.03
C SER A 119 -24.35 19.30 -10.72
N VAL A 120 -24.55 18.61 -9.60
CA VAL A 120 -25.88 18.24 -9.09
C VAL A 120 -26.05 18.95 -7.75
N ALA A 121 -27.07 19.81 -7.64
CA ALA A 121 -27.34 20.61 -6.44
C ALA A 121 -26.11 21.40 -5.91
N GLY A 122 -25.25 21.88 -6.81
CA GLY A 122 -24.04 22.63 -6.45
C GLY A 122 -22.85 21.76 -6.00
N ILE A 123 -22.95 20.43 -6.14
CA ILE A 123 -21.86 19.48 -5.92
C ILE A 123 -21.30 19.05 -7.27
N ASP A 124 -20.01 19.25 -7.48
CA ASP A 124 -19.28 18.71 -8.61
C ASP A 124 -19.20 17.18 -8.47
N ALA A 125 -19.88 16.47 -9.35
CA ALA A 125 -20.03 15.02 -9.27
C ALA A 125 -18.71 14.29 -9.47
N TYR A 126 -17.84 14.81 -10.34
CA TYR A 126 -16.51 14.23 -10.57
C TYR A 126 -15.65 14.40 -9.33
N ALA A 127 -15.64 15.61 -8.77
CA ALA A 127 -14.80 15.91 -7.62
C ALA A 127 -15.21 15.10 -6.38
N PHE A 128 -16.52 15.00 -6.15
CA PHE A 128 -17.09 14.12 -5.14
C PHE A 128 -16.68 12.66 -5.36
N LEU A 129 -16.89 12.12 -6.56
CA LEU A 129 -16.72 10.69 -6.82
C LEU A 129 -15.24 10.27 -6.75
N MET A 130 -14.32 11.09 -7.27
CA MET A 130 -12.89 10.76 -7.22
C MET A 130 -12.34 10.81 -5.80
N SER A 131 -12.68 11.86 -5.02
CA SER A 131 -12.29 11.92 -3.61
C SER A 131 -12.95 10.81 -2.78
N PHE A 132 -14.22 10.48 -3.05
CA PHE A 132 -14.91 9.36 -2.41
C PHE A 132 -14.21 8.03 -2.70
N LYS A 133 -13.98 7.71 -3.99
CA LYS A 133 -13.35 6.45 -4.39
C LYS A 133 -11.93 6.33 -3.87
N GLY A 134 -11.12 7.38 -4.01
CA GLY A 134 -9.74 7.39 -3.51
C GLY A 134 -9.70 7.10 -2.01
N VAL A 135 -10.42 7.90 -1.21
CA VAL A 135 -10.43 7.69 0.25
C VAL A 135 -11.06 6.36 0.66
N LEU A 136 -12.10 5.90 -0.03
CA LEU A 136 -12.74 4.62 0.30
C LEU A 136 -11.80 3.44 0.03
N LEU A 137 -11.08 3.44 -1.10
CA LEU A 137 -10.18 2.35 -1.45
C LEU A 137 -8.96 2.33 -0.53
N GLU A 138 -8.24 3.45 -0.41
CA GLU A 138 -7.05 3.48 0.45
C GLU A 138 -7.43 3.32 1.94
N GLY A 139 -8.56 3.90 2.35
CA GLY A 139 -9.07 3.75 3.71
C GLY A 139 -9.53 2.32 4.03
N LEU A 140 -9.97 1.54 3.03
CA LEU A 140 -10.25 0.12 3.20
C LEU A 140 -8.95 -0.67 3.40
N GLU A 141 -7.89 -0.36 2.66
CA GLU A 141 -6.57 -0.97 2.87
C GLU A 141 -6.06 -0.68 4.29
N VAL A 142 -6.18 0.57 4.77
CA VAL A 142 -5.90 0.95 6.16
C VAL A 142 -6.72 0.12 7.16
N ALA A 143 -8.02 -0.04 6.93
CA ALA A 143 -8.88 -0.83 7.81
C ALA A 143 -8.45 -2.30 7.86
N VAL A 144 -8.11 -2.89 6.71
CA VAL A 144 -7.59 -4.26 6.63
C VAL A 144 -6.28 -4.38 7.39
N ILE A 145 -5.33 -3.45 7.23
CA ILE A 145 -4.06 -3.40 7.97
C ILE A 145 -4.34 -3.36 9.48
N VAL A 146 -5.14 -2.42 9.96
CA VAL A 146 -5.43 -2.24 11.39
C VAL A 146 -6.10 -3.46 11.99
N LEU A 147 -7.13 -4.00 11.33
CA LEU A 147 -7.87 -5.17 11.82
C LEU A 147 -6.99 -6.42 11.82
N THR A 148 -6.23 -6.63 10.75
CA THR A 148 -5.33 -7.77 10.61
C THR A 148 -4.23 -7.78 11.67
N PHE A 149 -3.46 -6.70 11.74
CA PHE A 149 -2.33 -6.62 12.65
C PHE A 149 -2.79 -6.44 14.11
N GLY A 150 -3.84 -5.66 14.32
CA GLY A 150 -4.41 -5.37 15.62
C GLY A 150 -5.13 -6.56 16.25
N ALA A 151 -5.94 -7.31 15.50
CA ALA A 151 -6.64 -8.47 16.02
C ALA A 151 -5.65 -9.59 16.38
N ASN A 152 -4.59 -9.77 15.57
CA ASN A 152 -3.62 -10.83 15.82
C ASN A 152 -2.83 -10.65 17.12
N GLN A 153 -2.50 -9.41 17.51
CA GLN A 153 -1.84 -9.16 18.80
C GLN A 153 -2.82 -8.87 19.94
N HIS A 154 -4.14 -8.99 19.71
CA HIS A 154 -5.19 -8.52 20.63
C HIS A 154 -5.04 -7.04 21.04
N ARG A 155 -4.47 -6.23 20.14
CA ARG A 155 -4.13 -4.81 20.37
C ARG A 155 -4.63 -3.92 19.24
N ILE A 156 -5.90 -4.10 18.87
CA ILE A 156 -6.60 -3.28 17.86
C ILE A 156 -6.50 -1.79 18.20
N GLY A 157 -6.64 -1.41 19.47
CA GLY A 157 -6.52 -0.01 19.89
C GLY A 157 -5.16 0.62 19.59
N LEU A 158 -4.07 -0.15 19.74
CA LEU A 158 -2.72 0.32 19.42
C LEU A 158 -2.50 0.44 17.91
N ALA A 159 -2.97 -0.54 17.13
CA ALA A 159 -2.93 -0.47 15.67
C ALA A 159 -3.75 0.71 15.13
N ALA A 160 -4.96 0.92 15.67
CA ALA A 160 -5.81 2.05 15.30
C ALA A 160 -5.16 3.40 15.66
N ALA A 161 -4.53 3.51 16.83
CA ALA A 161 -3.79 4.71 17.22
C ALA A 161 -2.60 4.97 16.29
N ALA A 162 -1.82 3.94 15.94
CA ALA A 162 -0.71 4.06 15.00
C ALA A 162 -1.17 4.51 13.61
N ALA A 163 -2.28 3.95 13.10
CA ALA A 163 -2.89 4.38 11.84
C ALA A 163 -3.39 5.83 11.91
N GLY A 164 -4.05 6.22 13.01
CA GLY A 164 -4.50 7.59 13.22
C GLY A 164 -3.35 8.59 13.24
N VAL A 165 -2.23 8.25 13.90
CA VAL A 165 -1.01 9.07 13.89
C VAL A 165 -0.43 9.17 12.48
N ALA A 166 -0.33 8.06 11.74
CA ALA A 166 0.15 8.07 10.36
C ALA A 166 -0.67 9.00 9.47
N ILE A 167 -2.00 8.87 9.49
CA ILE A 167 -2.92 9.70 8.71
C ILE A 167 -2.76 11.17 9.10
N ALA A 168 -2.72 11.48 10.40
CA ALA A 168 -2.55 12.84 10.89
C ALA A 168 -1.24 13.46 10.40
N LEU A 169 -0.12 12.73 10.50
CA LEU A 169 1.19 13.20 10.03
C LEU A 169 1.18 13.49 8.54
N VAL A 170 0.60 12.60 7.73
CA VAL A 170 0.50 12.77 6.28
C VAL A 170 -0.38 13.96 5.90
N VAL A 171 -1.54 14.10 6.53
CA VAL A 171 -2.44 15.25 6.30
C VAL A 171 -1.76 16.56 6.69
N LEU A 172 -1.11 16.63 7.84
CA LEU A 172 -0.38 17.83 8.30
C LEU A 172 0.76 18.18 7.34
N ALA A 173 1.54 17.19 6.90
CA ALA A 173 2.60 17.39 5.91
C ALA A 173 2.03 17.87 4.56
N GLY A 174 0.92 17.28 4.12
CA GLY A 174 0.20 17.70 2.91
C GLY A 174 -0.27 19.15 2.96
N VAL A 175 -0.87 19.56 4.07
CA VAL A 175 -1.32 20.94 4.31
C VAL A 175 -0.14 21.92 4.33
N ALA A 176 0.97 21.54 4.97
CA ALA A 176 2.17 22.37 5.05
C ALA A 176 2.85 22.55 3.69
N VAL A 177 2.96 21.48 2.91
CA VAL A 177 3.64 21.46 1.60
C VAL A 177 2.74 21.99 0.48
N ARG A 178 1.42 21.84 0.61
CA ARG A 178 0.41 22.17 -0.42
C ARG A 178 0.67 21.53 -1.80
N ALA A 179 1.37 20.41 -1.81
CA ALA A 179 1.75 19.64 -2.99
C ALA A 179 1.73 18.14 -2.64
N PRO A 180 1.64 17.22 -3.63
CA PRO A 180 1.78 15.79 -3.39
C PRO A 180 3.11 15.50 -2.69
N LEU A 181 3.10 14.53 -1.76
CA LEU A 181 4.26 14.19 -0.91
C LEU A 181 5.31 13.34 -1.65
N ALA A 182 5.75 13.80 -2.81
CA ALA A 182 6.64 13.07 -3.72
C ALA A 182 8.05 12.78 -3.19
N ARG A 183 8.43 13.37 -2.05
CA ARG A 183 9.72 13.10 -1.38
C ARG A 183 9.66 11.89 -0.44
N VAL A 184 8.48 11.34 -0.18
CA VAL A 184 8.33 10.14 0.64
C VAL A 184 8.90 8.95 -0.14
N PRO A 185 9.79 8.12 0.44
CA PRO A 185 10.38 6.97 -0.23
C PRO A 185 9.37 5.80 -0.34
N GLU A 186 8.21 6.06 -0.92
CA GLU A 186 7.05 5.17 -0.98
C GLU A 186 7.39 3.84 -1.67
N ASN A 187 8.18 3.85 -2.74
CA ASN A 187 8.64 2.60 -3.37
C ASN A 187 9.43 1.70 -2.41
N ALA A 188 10.26 2.28 -1.53
CA ALA A 188 11.01 1.53 -0.52
C ALA A 188 10.10 1.09 0.63
N MET A 189 9.15 1.93 1.03
CA MET A 189 8.14 1.58 2.03
C MET A 189 7.26 0.42 1.54
N LYS A 190 6.74 0.46 0.30
CA LYS A 190 5.96 -0.63 -0.30
C LYS A 190 6.78 -1.92 -0.44
N PHE A 191 8.10 -1.83 -0.67
CA PHE A 191 8.98 -3.00 -0.63
C PHE A 191 9.06 -3.58 0.78
N ALA A 192 9.36 -2.75 1.78
CA ALA A 192 9.48 -3.19 3.18
C ALA A 192 8.14 -3.75 3.71
N VAL A 193 7.03 -3.04 3.46
CA VAL A 193 5.68 -3.48 3.79
C VAL A 193 5.34 -4.77 3.06
N GLY A 194 5.65 -4.90 1.76
CA GLY A 194 5.43 -6.14 1.00
C GLY A 194 6.18 -7.34 1.60
N VAL A 195 7.42 -7.15 2.04
CA VAL A 195 8.19 -8.18 2.78
C VAL A 195 7.50 -8.52 4.10
N MET A 196 7.11 -7.51 4.88
CA MET A 196 6.46 -7.72 6.19
C MET A 196 5.13 -8.46 6.04
N LEU A 197 4.22 -7.99 5.17
CA LEU A 197 2.92 -8.62 4.91
C LEU A 197 3.09 -10.07 4.45
N SER A 198 4.00 -10.33 3.51
CA SER A 198 4.26 -11.69 3.01
C SER A 198 4.85 -12.60 4.10
N SER A 199 5.71 -12.06 4.97
CA SER A 199 6.31 -12.80 6.08
C SER A 199 5.27 -13.17 7.13
N PHE A 200 4.46 -12.21 7.59
CA PHE A 200 3.36 -12.45 8.52
C PHE A 200 2.29 -13.35 7.92
N GLY A 201 1.97 -13.17 6.63
CA GLY A 201 1.04 -14.01 5.91
C GLY A 201 1.50 -15.47 5.84
N THR A 202 2.78 -15.70 5.56
CA THR A 202 3.39 -17.04 5.57
C THR A 202 3.36 -17.64 6.98
N PHE A 203 3.76 -16.86 7.98
CA PHE A 203 3.81 -17.30 9.37
C PHE A 203 2.43 -17.71 9.89
N TRP A 204 1.42 -16.83 9.77
CA TRP A 204 0.06 -17.10 10.26
C TRP A 204 -0.72 -18.07 9.39
N GLY A 205 -0.50 -18.08 8.08
CA GLY A 205 -1.10 -19.08 7.19
C GLY A 205 -0.70 -20.50 7.61
N ALA A 206 0.59 -20.69 7.96
CA ALA A 206 1.08 -21.96 8.47
C ALA A 206 0.54 -22.29 9.87
N GLU A 207 0.59 -21.36 10.83
CA GLU A 207 0.07 -21.61 12.19
C GLU A 207 -1.43 -21.87 12.22
N GLY A 208 -2.21 -21.10 11.45
CA GLY A 208 -3.65 -21.27 11.34
C GLY A 208 -4.02 -22.61 10.72
N ALA A 209 -3.19 -23.15 9.82
CA ALA A 209 -3.36 -24.47 9.22
C ALA A 209 -2.91 -25.63 10.14
N GLY A 210 -2.44 -25.33 11.35
CA GLY A 210 -2.01 -26.32 12.34
C GLY A 210 -0.53 -26.71 12.27
N ALA A 211 0.26 -26.07 11.42
CA ALA A 211 1.72 -26.21 11.46
C ALA A 211 2.31 -25.39 12.62
N SER A 212 3.46 -25.82 13.15
CA SER A 212 4.18 -25.06 14.19
C SER A 212 5.54 -24.63 13.68
N TRP A 213 5.92 -23.38 13.96
CA TRP A 213 7.24 -22.88 13.61
C TRP A 213 8.26 -23.20 14.71
N PRO A 214 9.47 -23.66 14.35
CA PRO A 214 10.55 -23.82 15.32
C PRO A 214 10.86 -22.48 16.00
N GLY A 215 10.77 -22.43 17.34
CA GLY A 215 10.98 -21.21 18.11
C GLY A 215 9.78 -20.25 18.17
N GLY A 216 8.60 -20.67 17.68
CA GLY A 216 7.38 -19.86 17.72
C GLY A 216 7.56 -18.52 17.02
N ASP A 217 7.20 -17.43 17.69
CA ASP A 217 7.33 -16.06 17.17
C ASP A 217 8.76 -15.68 16.74
N ALA A 218 9.79 -16.33 17.32
CA ALA A 218 11.18 -16.09 16.93
C ALA A 218 11.46 -16.49 15.47
N ALA A 219 10.62 -17.35 14.87
CA ALA A 219 10.73 -17.70 13.46
C ALA A 219 10.57 -16.47 12.53
N LEU A 220 9.84 -15.42 12.95
CA LEU A 220 9.76 -14.17 12.19
C LEU A 220 11.12 -13.50 12.02
N LEU A 221 12.04 -13.65 12.99
CA LEU A 221 13.41 -13.15 12.89
C LEU A 221 14.23 -13.84 11.78
N VAL A 222 13.75 -14.98 11.26
CA VAL A 222 14.35 -15.69 10.14
C VAL A 222 13.54 -15.48 8.87
N ILE A 223 12.21 -15.58 8.94
CA ILE A 223 11.32 -15.43 7.77
C ILE A 223 11.46 -14.05 7.15
N VAL A 224 11.42 -12.97 7.95
CA VAL A 224 11.50 -11.59 7.45
C VAL A 224 12.81 -11.34 6.70
N PRO A 225 14.02 -11.54 7.29
CA PRO A 225 15.26 -11.33 6.57
C PRO A 225 15.46 -12.34 5.44
N GLY A 226 15.02 -13.60 5.60
CA GLY A 226 15.07 -14.60 4.53
C GLY A 226 14.29 -14.15 3.29
N LEU A 227 13.06 -13.65 3.48
CA LEU A 227 12.24 -13.14 2.40
C LEU A 227 12.78 -11.83 1.82
N ALA A 228 13.32 -10.94 2.66
CA ALA A 228 13.99 -9.72 2.21
C ALA A 228 15.18 -10.05 1.31
N LEU A 229 16.05 -10.97 1.73
CA LEU A 229 17.22 -11.43 0.97
C LEU A 229 16.80 -12.10 -0.34
N ALA A 230 15.79 -12.98 -0.32
CA ALA A 230 15.25 -13.59 -1.53
C ALA A 230 14.72 -12.53 -2.51
N SER A 231 14.01 -11.51 -2.01
CA SER A 231 13.48 -10.42 -2.80
C SER A 231 14.58 -9.55 -3.42
N LEU A 232 15.63 -9.23 -2.65
CA LEU A 232 16.81 -8.51 -3.13
C LEU A 232 17.59 -9.33 -4.15
N GLY A 233 17.72 -10.64 -3.93
CA GLY A 233 18.31 -11.58 -4.88
C GLY A 233 17.55 -11.59 -6.21
N MET A 234 16.21 -11.59 -6.15
CA MET A 234 15.35 -11.50 -7.34
C MET A 234 15.54 -10.17 -8.08
N VAL A 235 15.67 -9.05 -7.37
CA VAL A 235 16.00 -7.75 -7.99
C VAL A 235 17.35 -7.81 -8.71
N ALA A 236 18.38 -8.34 -8.06
CA ALA A 236 19.72 -8.46 -8.63
C ALA A 236 19.73 -9.34 -9.89
N TRP A 237 19.05 -10.49 -9.83
CA TRP A 237 18.91 -11.41 -10.96
C TRP A 237 18.14 -10.80 -12.14
N LEU A 238 17.03 -10.10 -11.88
CA LEU A 238 16.27 -9.44 -12.94
C LEU A 238 17.05 -8.30 -13.60
N ARG A 239 17.84 -7.55 -12.82
CA ARG A 239 18.74 -6.51 -13.36
C ARG A 239 19.82 -7.09 -14.26
N SER A 240 20.46 -8.18 -13.84
CA SER A 240 21.50 -8.83 -14.65
C SER A 240 20.92 -9.44 -15.92
N ALA A 241 19.78 -10.13 -15.85
CA ALA A 241 19.09 -10.68 -17.01
C ALA A 241 18.75 -9.59 -18.06
N ARG A 242 18.27 -8.43 -17.59
CA ARG A 242 18.00 -7.27 -18.47
C ARG A 242 19.26 -6.73 -19.13
N ALA A 243 20.36 -6.59 -18.37
CA ALA A 243 21.62 -6.10 -18.91
C ALA A 243 22.16 -7.03 -20.00
N THR A 244 22.11 -8.34 -19.78
CA THR A 244 22.51 -9.36 -20.76
C THR A 244 21.65 -9.29 -22.02
N ALA A 245 20.32 -9.22 -21.88
CA ALA A 245 19.42 -9.12 -23.03
C ALA A 245 19.64 -7.83 -23.85
N ALA A 246 19.93 -6.70 -23.19
CA ALA A 246 20.25 -5.45 -23.86
C ALA A 246 21.59 -5.52 -24.62
N ALA A 247 22.60 -6.19 -24.06
CA ALA A 247 23.88 -6.41 -24.72
C ALA A 247 23.74 -7.28 -25.98
N GLN A 248 22.95 -8.37 -25.89
CA GLN A 248 22.66 -9.24 -27.03
C GLN A 248 21.95 -8.51 -28.17
N ARG A 249 20.92 -7.70 -27.85
CA ARG A 249 20.21 -6.88 -28.86
C ARG A 249 21.12 -5.87 -29.55
N ARG A 250 22.07 -5.27 -28.82
CA ARG A 250 23.05 -4.35 -29.40
C ARG A 250 24.04 -5.08 -30.31
N ALA A 251 24.48 -6.28 -29.92
CA ALA A 251 25.37 -7.10 -30.74
C ALA A 251 24.68 -7.55 -32.04
N SER A 252 23.43 -8.02 -31.97
CA SER A 252 22.66 -8.41 -33.16
C SER A 252 22.37 -7.24 -34.09
N ALA A 253 22.05 -6.06 -33.55
CA ALA A 253 21.83 -4.86 -34.35
C ALA A 253 23.10 -4.39 -35.08
N ARG A 254 24.28 -4.51 -34.44
CA ARG A 254 25.58 -4.21 -35.07
C ARG A 254 25.93 -5.20 -36.17
N ALA A 255 25.67 -6.49 -35.95
CA ALA A 255 25.89 -7.52 -36.98
C ALA A 255 25.03 -7.24 -38.23
N ALA A 256 23.74 -6.98 -38.04
CA ALA A 256 22.83 -6.66 -39.15
C ALA A 256 23.20 -5.36 -39.89
N ALA A 257 23.74 -4.35 -39.19
CA ALA A 257 24.21 -3.12 -39.81
C ALA A 257 25.53 -3.29 -40.59
N GLY A 258 26.38 -4.23 -40.17
CA GLY A 258 27.64 -4.55 -40.84
C GLY A 258 27.47 -5.42 -42.09
N GLU A 259 26.37 -6.17 -42.22
CA GLU A 259 26.04 -6.95 -43.42
C GLU A 259 25.43 -6.10 -44.55
N LEU A 260 25.07 -4.84 -44.27
CA LEU A 260 24.47 -3.90 -45.24
C LEU A 260 25.48 -2.87 -45.81
N ALA A 261 26.75 -2.94 -45.42
CA ALA A 261 27.84 -2.08 -45.85
C ALA A 261 28.81 -2.83 -46.77
#